data_AF-A2T866-F1
#
_entry.id   AF-A2T866-F1
#
_cell.length_a   1.000
_cell.length_b   1.000
_cell.length_c   1.000
_cell.angle_alpha   90.00
_cell.angle_beta   90.00
_cell.angle_gamma   90.00
#
_symmetry.space_group_name_H-M   'P 1'
#
loop_
_entity.id
_entity.type
_entity.pdbx_description
1 polymer ?
#
loop_
_entity_poly.entity_id
_entity_poly.type
_entity_poly.pdbx_seq_one_letter_code
_entity_poly.pdbx_strand_id
1 'polypeptide(L)'
;YWRIVAVTSNLSCFMQVVGPLIKMLIWKSELGLPVCKYYFMSDEFRNKYFVIWYIYQSFGIYNQMVNNLNLDTFNCGMLWMAVGQLQILKTKFVNFKLNDIENSLDLKTRDDMQTERLRKYLTHYEIILKYCATVQDILNITIFVQLGMSSIVICVGLCGFVAM
;
A
#
# COMPACT_ATOMS: atom_id res chain seq x y z
N TYR A 1 -3.79 6.04 -10.97
CA TYR A 1 -2.69 5.44 -10.19
C TYR A 1 -3.00 4.01 -9.80
N TRP A 2 -3.89 3.74 -8.83
CA TRP A 2 -4.22 2.38 -8.36
C TRP A 2 -4.53 1.37 -9.48
N ARG A 3 -5.38 1.73 -10.45
CA ARG A 3 -5.72 0.87 -11.60
C ARG A 3 -4.51 0.44 -12.41
N ILE A 4 -3.54 1.34 -12.61
CA ILE A 4 -2.33 1.06 -13.37
C ILE A 4 -1.49 0.04 -12.60
N VAL A 5 -1.26 0.29 -11.31
CA VAL A 5 -0.49 -0.61 -10.43
C VAL A 5 -1.13 -1.99 -10.38
N ALA A 6 -2.44 -2.07 -10.18
CA ALA A 6 -3.17 -3.34 -10.16
C ALA A 6 -3.03 -4.12 -11.48
N VAL A 7 -3.19 -3.45 -12.64
CA VAL A 7 -3.04 -4.09 -13.95
C VAL A 7 -1.62 -4.59 -14.15
N THR A 8 -0.60 -3.77 -13.84
CA THR A 8 0.80 -4.16 -14.00
C THR A 8 1.19 -5.32 -13.08
N SER A 9 0.69 -5.35 -11.84
CA SER A 9 0.96 -6.43 -10.90
C SER A 9 0.30 -7.74 -11.33
N ASN A 10 -0.97 -7.69 -11.75
CA ASN A 10 -1.65 -8.90 -12.26
C ASN A 10 -0.98 -9.44 -13.52
N LEU A 11 -0.55 -8.55 -14.43
CA LEU A 11 0.21 -8.94 -15.62
C LEU A 11 1.55 -9.60 -15.24
N SER A 12 2.27 -9.02 -14.29
CA SER A 12 3.54 -9.59 -13.79
C SER A 12 3.34 -10.96 -13.16
N CYS A 13 2.33 -11.12 -12.29
CA CYS A 13 1.98 -12.40 -11.67
C CYS A 13 1.61 -13.45 -12.73
N PHE A 14 0.81 -13.05 -13.72
CA PHE A 14 0.43 -13.93 -14.83
C PHE A 14 1.67 -14.39 -15.61
N MET A 15 2.57 -13.48 -15.98
CA MET A 15 3.79 -13.83 -16.70
C MET A 15 4.72 -14.73 -15.88
N GLN A 16 4.78 -14.55 -14.56
CA GLN A 16 5.60 -15.38 -13.68
C GLN A 16 5.10 -16.83 -13.57
N VAL A 17 3.79 -17.04 -13.62
CA VAL A 17 3.19 -18.38 -13.59
C VAL A 17 3.10 -19.00 -14.98
N VAL A 18 2.63 -18.27 -15.98
CA VAL A 18 2.35 -18.82 -17.31
C VAL A 18 3.59 -18.83 -18.21
N GLY A 19 4.53 -17.91 -18.03
CA GLY A 19 5.77 -17.83 -18.82
C GLY A 19 6.56 -19.14 -18.83
N PRO A 20 6.85 -19.76 -17.68
CA PRO A 20 7.51 -21.07 -17.61
C PRO A 20 6.74 -22.19 -18.33
N LEU A 21 5.40 -22.17 -18.29
CA LEU A 21 4.55 -23.14 -19.01
C LEU A 21 4.66 -22.98 -20.53
N ILE A 22 4.65 -21.74 -21.02
CA ILE A 22 4.86 -21.44 -22.44
C ILE A 22 6.25 -21.90 -22.87
N LYS A 23 7.28 -21.64 -22.06
CA LYS A 23 8.66 -22.09 -22.32
C LYS A 23 8.77 -23.61 -22.37
N MET A 24 8.10 -24.32 -21.47
CA MET A 24 8.01 -25.79 -21.50
C MET A 24 7.33 -26.28 -22.80
N LEU A 25 6.23 -25.64 -23.23
CA LEU A 25 5.50 -26.05 -24.41
C LEU A 25 6.31 -25.85 -25.71
N ILE A 26 7.00 -24.71 -25.84
CA ILE A 26 7.75 -24.34 -27.06
C ILE A 26 9.14 -24.98 -27.09
N TRP A 27 9.89 -24.91 -25.99
CA TRP A 27 11.29 -25.32 -25.91
C TRP A 27 11.52 -26.68 -25.25
N LYS A 28 10.45 -27.38 -24.80
CA LYS A 28 10.54 -28.64 -24.04
C LYS A 28 11.48 -28.56 -22.84
N SER A 29 11.61 -27.38 -22.23
CA SER A 29 12.45 -27.19 -21.05
C SER A 29 11.82 -27.84 -19.81
N GLU A 30 12.65 -28.33 -18.89
CA GLU A 30 12.18 -28.82 -17.59
C GLU A 30 11.45 -27.72 -16.82
N LEU A 31 10.25 -28.05 -16.33
CA LEU A 31 9.43 -27.13 -15.56
C LEU A 31 9.77 -27.27 -14.07
N GLY A 32 10.29 -26.20 -13.48
CA GLY A 32 10.49 -26.11 -12.04
C GLY A 32 9.27 -25.57 -11.31
N LEU A 33 9.21 -25.79 -9.99
CA LEU A 33 8.27 -25.08 -9.12
C LEU A 33 8.60 -23.57 -9.12
N PRO A 34 7.58 -22.69 -9.12
CA PRO A 34 7.75 -21.27 -9.40
C PRO A 34 8.38 -20.44 -8.27
N VAL A 35 8.35 -20.92 -7.02
CA VAL A 35 8.88 -20.21 -5.85
C VAL A 35 9.98 -21.00 -5.15
N CYS A 36 9.66 -22.20 -4.68
CA CYS A 36 10.57 -23.03 -3.89
C CYS A 36 10.57 -24.46 -4.41
N LYS A 37 11.76 -25.05 -4.53
CA LYS A 37 11.93 -26.43 -5.01
C LYS A 37 11.64 -27.49 -3.94
N TYR A 38 11.36 -27.09 -2.70
CA TYR A 38 11.09 -28.00 -1.57
C TYR A 38 12.14 -29.11 -1.42
N TYR A 39 13.43 -28.74 -1.38
CA TYR A 39 14.55 -29.69 -1.27
C TYR A 39 14.55 -30.52 0.02
N PHE A 40 13.76 -30.15 1.01
CA PHE A 40 13.59 -30.94 2.23
C PHE A 40 12.73 -32.20 2.03
N MET A 41 12.01 -32.32 0.91
CA MET A 41 11.23 -33.51 0.54
C MET A 41 12.01 -34.41 -0.41
N SER A 42 11.68 -35.71 -0.44
CA SER A 42 12.24 -36.63 -1.43
C SER A 42 11.79 -36.27 -2.85
N ASP A 43 12.67 -36.51 -3.82
CA ASP A 43 12.40 -36.19 -5.23
C ASP A 43 11.19 -36.97 -5.77
N GLU A 44 11.00 -38.21 -5.33
CA GLU A 44 9.88 -39.06 -5.72
C GLU A 44 8.54 -38.46 -5.28
N PHE A 45 8.46 -37.95 -4.04
CA PHE A 45 7.26 -37.30 -3.52
C PHE A 45 6.96 -35.99 -4.24
N ARG A 46 8.01 -35.18 -4.51
CA ARG A 46 7.87 -33.91 -5.22
C ARG A 46 7.37 -34.11 -6.66
N ASN A 47 7.89 -35.11 -7.36
CA ASN A 47 7.49 -35.41 -8.74
C ASN A 47 6.07 -35.96 -8.81
N LYS A 48 5.67 -36.82 -7.85
CA LYS A 48 4.31 -37.38 -7.78
C LYS A 48 3.23 -36.31 -7.63
N TYR A 49 3.49 -35.29 -6.82
CA TYR A 49 2.53 -34.21 -6.52
C TYR A 49 2.89 -32.87 -7.18
N PHE A 50 3.73 -32.89 -8.21
CA PHE A 50 4.28 -31.68 -8.82
C PHE A 50 3.21 -30.67 -9.22
N VAL A 51 2.14 -31.12 -9.88
CA VAL A 51 1.03 -30.25 -10.33
C VAL A 51 0.32 -29.58 -9.16
N ILE A 52 0.10 -30.31 -8.06
CA ILE A 52 -0.54 -29.77 -6.86
C ILE A 52 0.35 -28.68 -6.24
N TRP A 53 1.65 -28.94 -6.11
CA TRP A 53 2.61 -27.97 -5.61
C TRP A 53 2.72 -26.74 -6.49
N TYR A 54 2.69 -26.93 -7.81
CA TYR A 54 2.73 -25.85 -8.77
C TYR A 54 1.52 -24.92 -8.60
N ILE A 55 0.30 -25.47 -8.59
CA ILE A 55 -0.94 -24.71 -8.38
C ILE A 55 -0.92 -24.01 -7.01
N TYR A 56 -0.51 -24.71 -5.96
CA TYR A 56 -0.40 -24.17 -4.61
C TYR A 56 0.53 -22.95 -4.55
N GLN A 57 1.72 -23.06 -5.14
CA GLN A 57 2.66 -21.94 -5.19
C GLN A 57 2.15 -20.80 -6.08
N SER A 58 1.50 -21.08 -7.20
CA SER A 58 0.86 -20.05 -8.04
C SER A 58 -0.21 -19.26 -7.28
N PHE A 59 -1.05 -19.95 -6.51
CA PHE A 59 -2.04 -19.31 -5.65
C PHE A 59 -1.39 -18.49 -4.53
N GLY A 60 -0.30 -19.00 -3.95
CA GLY A 60 0.52 -18.28 -2.98
C GLY A 60 1.09 -16.97 -3.53
N ILE A 61 1.68 -17.00 -4.74
CA ILE A 61 2.19 -15.81 -5.43
C ILE A 61 1.07 -14.78 -5.62
N TYR A 62 -0.09 -15.22 -6.11
CA TYR A 62 -1.23 -14.33 -6.35
C TYR A 62 -1.74 -13.68 -5.07
N ASN A 63 -1.94 -14.45 -4.00
CA ASN A 63 -2.37 -13.90 -2.71
C ASN A 63 -1.36 -12.92 -2.14
N GLN A 64 -0.07 -13.22 -2.22
CA GLN A 64 0.97 -12.31 -1.74
C GLN A 64 0.96 -11.00 -2.52
N MET A 65 0.80 -11.07 -3.85
CA MET A 65 0.67 -9.89 -4.71
C MET A 65 -0.55 -9.05 -4.33
N VAL A 66 -1.73 -9.66 -4.20
CA VAL A 66 -2.97 -8.96 -3.81
C VAL A 66 -2.85 -8.32 -2.43
N ASN A 67 -2.26 -9.03 -1.46
CA ASN A 67 -2.03 -8.50 -0.11
C ASN A 67 -1.12 -7.27 -0.14
N ASN A 68 0.00 -7.34 -0.87
CA ASN A 68 0.90 -6.20 -1.01
C ASN A 68 0.20 -4.99 -1.65
N LEU A 69 -0.56 -5.20 -2.73
CA LEU A 69 -1.34 -4.16 -3.38
C LEU A 69 -2.34 -3.50 -2.42
N ASN A 70 -3.05 -4.31 -1.63
CA ASN A 70 -4.04 -3.80 -0.68
C ASN A 70 -3.40 -3.01 0.46
N LEU A 71 -2.29 -3.50 1.02
CA LEU A 71 -1.55 -2.80 2.07
C LEU A 71 -1.01 -1.45 1.58
N ASP A 72 -0.37 -1.41 0.41
CA ASP A 72 0.13 -0.16 -0.17
C ASP A 72 -1.02 0.84 -0.43
N THR A 73 -2.13 0.34 -0.97
CA THR A 73 -3.32 1.18 -1.23
C THR A 73 -3.93 1.71 0.06
N PHE A 74 -4.01 0.88 1.09
CA PHE A 74 -4.52 1.26 2.40
C PHE A 74 -3.65 2.34 3.05
N ASN A 75 -2.33 2.15 3.02
CA ASN A 75 -1.36 3.13 3.52
C ASN A 75 -1.47 4.47 2.79
N CYS A 76 -1.52 4.47 1.46
CA CYS A 76 -1.77 5.67 0.67
C CYS A 76 -3.12 6.31 1.00
N GLY A 77 -4.17 5.52 1.20
CA GLY A 77 -5.50 5.99 1.56
C GLY A 77 -5.52 6.73 2.90
N MET A 78 -4.83 6.20 3.92
CA MET A 78 -4.71 6.86 5.22
C MET A 78 -4.03 8.23 5.12
N LEU A 79 -2.94 8.31 4.34
CA LEU A 79 -2.23 9.57 4.08
C LEU A 79 -3.09 10.55 3.29
N TRP A 80 -3.81 10.07 2.27
CA TRP A 80 -4.70 10.90 1.48
C TRP A 80 -5.84 11.48 2.33
N MET A 81 -6.36 10.72 3.28
CA MET A 81 -7.35 11.19 4.23
C MET A 81 -6.79 12.31 5.13
N ALA A 82 -5.57 12.17 5.66
CA ALA A 82 -4.92 13.24 6.43
C ALA A 82 -4.78 14.52 5.59
N VAL A 83 -4.28 14.40 4.37
CA VAL A 83 -4.11 15.53 3.44
C VAL A 83 -5.45 16.19 3.13
N GLY A 84 -6.50 15.40 2.86
CA GLY A 84 -7.84 15.92 2.59
C GLY A 84 -8.41 16.71 3.78
N GLN A 85 -8.28 16.18 5.00
CA GLN A 85 -8.74 16.87 6.21
C GLN A 85 -7.97 18.17 6.46
N LEU A 86 -6.65 18.18 6.22
CA LEU A 86 -5.83 19.39 6.29
C LEU A 86 -6.23 20.43 5.25
N GLN A 87 -6.57 20.01 4.02
CA GLN A 87 -7.04 20.91 2.97
C GLN A 87 -8.41 21.52 3.31
N ILE A 88 -9.34 20.73 3.86
CA ILE A 88 -10.64 21.23 4.34
C ILE A 88 -10.42 22.28 5.42
N LEU A 89 -9.55 22.00 6.39
CA LEU A 89 -9.23 22.92 7.47
C LEU A 89 -8.58 24.20 6.94
N LYS A 90 -7.62 24.10 6.01
CA LYS A 90 -7.01 25.25 5.33
C LYS A 90 -8.06 26.13 4.66
N THR A 91 -8.99 25.53 3.90
CA THR A 91 -10.06 26.27 3.23
C THR A 91 -10.96 26.99 4.25
N LYS A 92 -11.28 26.35 5.38
CA LYS A 92 -12.03 26.98 6.48
C LYS A 92 -11.30 28.17 7.09
N PHE A 93 -9.98 28.09 7.28
CA PHE A 93 -9.16 29.20 7.77
C PHE A 93 -9.03 30.34 6.76
N VAL A 94 -8.87 30.04 5.46
CA VAL A 94 -8.82 31.07 4.41
C VAL A 94 -10.16 31.80 4.31
N ASN A 95 -11.28 31.08 4.47
CA ASN A 95 -12.63 31.63 4.45
C ASN A 95 -13.13 32.02 5.85
N PHE A 96 -12.23 32.34 6.79
CA PHE A 96 -12.61 32.70 8.18
C PHE A 96 -13.39 34.03 8.30
N LYS A 97 -13.62 34.74 7.18
CA LYS A 97 -14.36 36.01 7.16
C LYS A 97 -15.79 35.85 7.69
N LEU A 98 -16.24 36.86 8.43
CA LEU A 98 -17.62 37.01 8.86
C LEU A 98 -18.48 37.47 7.66
N ASN A 99 -19.72 36.95 7.58
CA ASN A 99 -20.69 37.42 6.58
C ASN A 99 -21.17 38.85 6.91
N ASP A 100 -21.76 39.54 5.94
CA ASP A 100 -22.24 40.93 6.11
C ASP A 100 -23.27 41.08 7.25
N ILE A 101 -24.08 40.04 7.47
CA ILE A 101 -25.05 39.94 8.58
C ILE A 101 -24.34 39.75 9.93
N GLU A 102 -23.21 39.04 9.95
CA GLU A 102 -22.43 38.83 11.17
C GLU A 102 -21.60 40.10 11.50
N ASN A 103 -21.26 40.90 10.49
CA ASN A 103 -20.59 42.19 10.63
C ASN A 103 -21.51 43.34 11.05
N SER A 104 -22.83 43.17 11.05
CA SER A 104 -23.78 44.16 11.56
C SER A 104 -24.14 43.94 13.05
N LEU A 105 -23.68 42.84 13.65
CA LEU A 105 -23.85 42.54 15.07
C LEU A 105 -22.94 43.41 15.96
N ASP A 106 -23.34 43.52 17.23
CA ASP A 106 -22.57 44.17 18.29
C ASP A 106 -21.15 43.58 18.38
N LEU A 107 -20.18 44.42 18.73
CA LEU A 107 -18.75 44.07 18.75
C LEU A 107 -18.49 42.85 19.66
N LYS A 108 -19.17 42.76 20.80
CA LYS A 108 -18.99 41.67 21.76
C LYS A 108 -19.51 40.34 21.21
N THR A 109 -20.71 40.34 20.64
CA THR A 109 -21.30 39.16 20.01
C THR A 109 -20.46 38.66 18.82
N ARG A 110 -19.87 39.59 18.06
CA ARG A 110 -18.99 39.27 16.94
C ARG A 110 -17.70 38.57 17.40
N ASP A 111 -17.06 39.11 18.44
CA ASP A 111 -15.81 38.58 18.99
C ASP A 111 -16.02 37.18 19.62
N ASP A 112 -17.13 37.01 20.34
CA ASP A 112 -17.55 35.71 20.89
C ASP A 112 -17.77 34.67 19.77
N MET A 113 -18.45 35.05 18.68
CA MET A 113 -18.68 34.17 17.53
C MET A 113 -17.38 33.79 16.80
N GLN A 114 -16.46 34.74 16.60
CA GLN A 114 -15.16 34.47 15.98
C GLN A 114 -14.30 33.54 16.85
N THR A 115 -14.33 33.75 18.17
CA THR A 115 -13.61 32.94 19.14
C THR A 115 -14.14 31.51 19.18
N GLU A 116 -15.46 31.34 19.15
CA GLU A 116 -16.08 30.01 19.08
C GLU A 116 -15.74 29.30 17.77
N ARG A 117 -15.80 30.01 16.62
CA ARG A 117 -15.45 29.46 15.31
C ARG A 117 -13.97 29.04 15.26
N LEU A 118 -13.07 29.87 15.79
CA LEU A 118 -11.65 29.56 15.90
C LEU A 118 -11.41 28.33 16.79
N ARG A 119 -12.08 28.26 17.94
CA ARG A 119 -12.00 27.11 18.84
C ARG A 119 -12.41 25.82 18.13
N LYS A 120 -13.50 25.83 17.35
CA LYS A 120 -13.92 24.67 16.54
C LYS A 120 -12.85 24.24 15.54
N TYR A 121 -12.19 25.19 14.88
CA TYR A 121 -11.15 24.87 13.90
C TYR A 121 -9.89 24.31 14.56
N LEU A 122 -9.49 24.85 15.72
CA LEU A 122 -8.38 24.31 16.51
C LEU A 122 -8.69 22.91 17.03
N THR A 123 -9.90 22.64 17.52
CA THR A 123 -10.30 21.29 17.93
C THR A 123 -10.26 20.32 16.74
N HIS A 124 -10.70 20.74 15.54
CA HIS A 124 -10.57 19.90 14.34
C HIS A 124 -9.11 19.62 14.00
N TYR A 125 -8.23 20.63 14.11
CA TYR A 125 -6.79 20.46 13.90
C TYR A 125 -6.17 19.47 14.89
N GLU A 126 -6.51 19.53 16.17
CA GLU A 126 -6.04 18.58 17.19
C GLU A 126 -6.46 17.14 16.87
N ILE A 127 -7.67 16.94 16.36
CA ILE A 127 -8.16 15.62 15.92
C ILE A 127 -7.32 15.12 14.74
N ILE A 128 -7.01 15.99 13.78
CA ILE A 128 -6.15 15.65 12.64
C ILE A 128 -4.74 15.27 13.12
N LEU A 129 -4.17 16.01 14.06
CA LEU A 129 -2.86 15.69 14.64
C LEU A 129 -2.85 14.32 15.33
N LYS A 130 -3.88 14.01 16.12
CA LYS A 130 -4.03 12.70 16.75
C LYS A 130 -4.14 11.59 15.70
N TYR A 131 -4.93 11.79 14.65
CA TYR A 131 -5.03 10.85 13.54
C TYR A 131 -3.68 10.64 12.85
N CYS A 132 -2.97 11.71 12.50
CA CYS A 132 -1.64 11.63 11.88
C CYS A 132 -0.63 10.90 12.77
N ALA A 133 -0.65 11.12 14.08
CA ALA A 133 0.21 10.42 15.02
C ALA A 133 -0.07 8.90 15.03
N THR A 134 -1.35 8.50 15.05
CA THR A 134 -1.75 7.08 14.97
C THR A 134 -1.36 6.46 13.62
N VAL A 135 -1.61 7.17 12.52
CA VAL A 135 -1.23 6.69 11.18
C VAL A 135 0.28 6.55 11.06
N GLN A 136 1.05 7.51 11.58
CA GLN A 136 2.51 7.45 11.55
C GLN A 136 3.05 6.26 12.33
N ASP A 137 2.48 5.94 13.49
CA ASP A 137 2.89 4.78 14.27
C ASP A 137 2.71 3.46 13.49
N ILE A 138 1.54 3.29 12.85
CA ILE A 138 1.23 2.14 11.99
C ILE A 138 2.15 2.08 10.76
N LEU A 139 2.34 3.22 10.09
CA LEU A 139 3.13 3.31 8.87
C LEU A 139 4.61 3.12 9.12
N ASN A 140 5.14 3.58 10.26
CA ASN A 140 6.57 3.48 10.56
C ASN A 140 7.04 2.03 10.58
N ILE A 141 6.29 1.16 11.26
CA ILE A 141 6.59 -0.28 11.31
C ILE A 141 6.42 -0.90 9.92
N THR A 142 5.30 -0.59 9.24
CA THR A 142 4.97 -1.21 7.95
C THR A 142 6.00 -0.85 6.87
N ILE A 143 6.33 0.44 6.75
CA ILE A 143 7.31 0.94 5.77
C ILE A 143 8.71 0.41 6.10
N PHE A 144 9.10 0.34 7.38
CA PHE A 144 10.38 -0.23 7.78
C PHE A 144 10.54 -1.69 7.31
N VAL A 145 9.53 -2.53 7.57
CA VAL A 145 9.55 -3.94 7.14
C VAL A 145 9.57 -4.03 5.61
N GLN A 146 8.74 -3.25 4.93
CA GLN A 146 8.64 -3.27 3.47
C GLN A 146 9.97 -2.87 2.80
N LEU A 147 10.56 -1.74 3.21
CA LEU A 147 11.84 -1.27 2.65
C LEU A 147 12.99 -2.22 3.00
N GLY A 148 13.01 -2.76 4.21
CA GLY A 148 14.01 -3.75 4.63
C GLY A 148 13.95 -5.01 3.76
N MET A 149 12.76 -5.59 3.59
CA MET A 149 12.58 -6.76 2.74
C MET A 149 12.89 -6.48 1.27
N SER A 150 12.47 -5.31 0.75
CA SER A 150 12.81 -4.90 -0.62
C SER A 150 14.32 -4.79 -0.83
N SER A 151 15.06 -4.23 0.13
CA SER A 151 16.51 -4.13 0.05
C SER A 151 17.18 -5.50 -0.01
N ILE A 152 16.76 -6.44 0.84
CA ILE A 152 17.29 -7.81 0.85
C ILE A 152 17.04 -8.48 -0.51
N VAL A 153 15.82 -8.37 -1.04
CA VAL A 153 15.44 -8.97 -2.33
C VAL A 153 16.28 -8.38 -3.48
N ILE A 154 16.49 -7.06 -3.49
CA ILE A 154 17.33 -6.41 -4.50
C ILE A 154 18.78 -6.89 -4.39
N CYS A 155 19.34 -6.97 -3.18
CA CYS A 155 20.70 -7.46 -2.96
C CYS A 155 20.88 -8.90 -3.45
N VAL A 156 19.98 -9.82 -3.06
CA VAL A 156 20.03 -11.22 -3.51
C VAL A 156 19.84 -11.32 -5.03
N GLY A 157 18.92 -10.52 -5.59
CA GLY A 157 18.70 -10.46 -7.04
C GLY A 157 19.96 -10.04 -7.79
N LEU A 158 20.61 -8.96 -7.36
CA LEU A 158 21.86 -8.47 -7.95
C LEU A 158 23.00 -9.49 -7.82
N CYS A 159 23.17 -10.12 -6.65
CA CYS A 159 24.15 -11.20 -6.49
C CYS A 159 23.87 -12.38 -7.44
N GLY A 160 22.60 -12.74 -7.62
CA GLY A 160 22.20 -13.79 -8.57
C GLY A 160 22.53 -13.43 -10.02
N PHE A 161 22.35 -12.17 -10.42
CA PHE A 161 22.74 -11.71 -11.76
C PHE A 161 24.24 -11.65 -11.99
N VAL A 162 25.03 -11.32 -10.96
CA VAL A 162 26.50 -11.28 -11.06
C VAL A 162 27.12 -12.68 -11.04
N ALA A 163 26.49 -13.64 -10.37
CA ALA A 163 26.98 -15.02 -10.25
C ALA A 163 26.57 -15.93 -11.41
N MET A 164 25.72 -15.47 -12.33
CA MET A 164 25.21 -16.21 -13.49
C MET A 164 25.89 -15.75 -14.77
#